data_AF-A0AB37VF80-F1
#
_entry.id   AF-A0AB37VF80-F1
#
_cell.length_a   1.000
_cell.length_b   1.000
_cell.length_c   1.000
_cell.angle_alpha   90.00
_cell.angle_beta   90.00
_cell.angle_gamma   90.00
#
_symmetry.space_group_name_H-M   'P 1'
#
loop_
_entity.id
_entity.type
_entity.pdbx_description
1 polymer ?
#
loop_
_entity_poly.entity_id
_entity_poly.type
_entity_poly.pdbx_seq_one_letter_code
_entity_poly.pdbx_strand_id
1 'polypeptide(L)'
;MFNLQTLTAKARALRGNVVKATTTKGTRTMTPVYEREEQRKLRERIQQTQPDWVLLWWDIATVTGWRTSDVCNFRYSCINWETGIATIIVAKQTKAAEARATRKGLEIVRQQRKDAARLAGDHIGYMHWDSVSCDELAAGMTEEEQAIVFELVAKAEVKHDTKQLPPGIIKRLRERMERNLIGDDLVFSRSQIESNRCQSLEGSVSRQTIWKKLHNVMVWFTRVVNTRLRLSAYSSRKIAAFNLMSAGGEQGLLVASEMLGHSNPAITRTYLQLGSKASAIQSRLAMEVSV
;
A
#
# COMPACT_ATOMS: atom_id res chain seq x y z
N MET A 1 25.44 -1.13 -17.29
CA MET A 1 24.54 -1.13 -18.47
C MET A 1 23.11 -0.93 -17.96
N PHE A 2 22.37 0.05 -18.48
CA PHE A 2 20.98 0.29 -18.05
C PHE A 2 20.04 -0.75 -18.67
N ASN A 3 18.94 -1.02 -17.97
CA ASN A 3 17.73 -1.69 -18.43
C ASN A 3 16.55 -0.91 -17.82
N LEU A 4 15.31 -1.25 -18.15
CA LEU A 4 14.14 -0.49 -17.67
C LEU A 4 14.13 -0.37 -16.14
N GLN A 5 14.43 -1.47 -15.44
CA GLN A 5 14.43 -1.50 -13.99
C GLN A 5 15.51 -0.60 -13.37
N THR A 6 16.74 -0.67 -13.88
CA THR A 6 17.87 0.11 -13.35
C THR A 6 17.77 1.58 -13.75
N LEU A 7 17.20 1.89 -14.92
CA LEU A 7 16.90 3.26 -15.35
C LEU A 7 15.84 3.90 -14.44
N THR A 8 14.73 3.20 -14.17
CA THR A 8 13.73 3.68 -13.20
C THR A 8 14.33 3.84 -11.81
N ALA A 9 15.22 2.93 -11.38
CA ALA A 9 15.87 3.02 -10.07
C ALA A 9 16.79 4.25 -9.96
N LYS A 10 17.58 4.55 -10.99
CA LYS A 10 18.43 5.75 -11.06
C LYS A 10 17.58 7.03 -11.07
N ALA A 11 16.54 7.07 -11.90
CA ALA A 11 15.61 8.20 -11.96
C ALA A 11 14.96 8.50 -10.59
N ARG A 12 14.57 7.45 -9.85
CA ARG A 12 14.06 7.57 -8.49
C ARG A 12 15.10 8.05 -7.49
N ALA A 13 16.33 7.55 -7.57
CA ALA A 13 17.41 7.96 -6.67
C ALA A 13 17.70 9.47 -6.79
N LEU A 14 17.73 9.99 -8.02
CA LEU A 14 17.92 11.41 -8.31
C LEU A 14 16.78 12.29 -7.75
N ARG A 15 15.57 11.75 -7.64
CA ARG A 15 14.41 12.44 -7.10
C ARG A 15 14.45 12.64 -5.57
N GLY A 16 15.25 11.87 -4.83
CA GLY A 16 15.39 12.00 -3.36
C GLY A 16 14.25 11.44 -2.50
N ASN A 17 13.02 11.32 -3.02
CA ASN A 17 11.85 10.79 -2.27
C ASN A 17 11.66 9.27 -2.38
N VAL A 18 12.74 8.48 -2.30
CA VAL A 18 12.66 7.02 -2.50
C VAL A 18 11.99 6.33 -1.31
N VAL A 19 10.68 6.15 -1.38
CA VAL A 19 9.99 5.28 -0.43
C VAL A 19 10.39 3.83 -0.72
N LYS A 20 11.14 3.17 0.17
CA LYS A 20 11.48 1.75 0.01
C LYS A 20 10.20 0.91 0.08
N ALA A 21 9.98 0.07 -0.94
CA ALA A 21 8.85 -0.87 -0.96
C ALA A 21 9.38 -2.22 -1.43
N THR A 22 9.18 -3.25 -0.62
CA THR A 22 9.59 -4.61 -0.93
C THR A 22 8.47 -5.30 -1.71
N THR A 23 8.78 -5.83 -2.90
CA THR A 23 7.89 -6.73 -3.64
C THR A 23 7.76 -8.07 -2.91
N THR A 24 6.60 -8.71 -3.02
CA THR A 24 6.32 -10.04 -2.43
C THR A 24 5.82 -10.97 -3.53
N LYS A 25 6.41 -12.17 -3.64
CA LYS A 25 5.89 -13.29 -4.45
C LYS A 25 4.82 -14.05 -3.64
N GLY A 26 3.69 -14.34 -4.27
CA GLY A 26 2.62 -15.21 -3.74
C GLY A 26 1.35 -14.47 -3.31
N THR A 27 0.25 -14.73 -4.00
CA THR A 27 -1.10 -14.28 -3.63
C THR A 27 -1.89 -15.45 -3.06
N ARG A 28 -1.87 -15.57 -1.75
CA ARG A 28 -2.92 -16.28 -1.03
C ARG A 28 -3.98 -15.25 -0.68
N THR A 29 -5.15 -15.32 -1.30
CA THR A 29 -6.22 -14.34 -1.10
C THR A 29 -6.68 -14.37 0.35
N MET A 30 -6.54 -13.24 1.05
CA MET A 30 -6.99 -13.08 2.45
C MET A 30 -8.46 -12.69 2.48
N THR A 31 -9.19 -13.08 3.51
CA THR A 31 -10.63 -12.81 3.63
C THR A 31 -10.88 -11.57 4.49
N PRO A 32 -11.87 -10.71 4.17
CA PRO A 32 -12.32 -9.68 5.10
C PRO A 32 -12.97 -10.33 6.33
N VAL A 33 -12.81 -9.70 7.49
CA VAL A 33 -13.63 -10.00 8.67
C VAL A 33 -14.83 -9.06 8.61
N TYR A 34 -15.98 -9.57 8.20
CA TYR A 34 -17.16 -8.73 7.95
C TYR A 34 -17.88 -8.34 9.25
N GLU A 35 -18.05 -9.30 10.16
CA GLU A 35 -18.93 -9.12 11.30
C GLU A 35 -18.29 -8.24 12.37
N ARG A 36 -19.04 -7.25 12.88
CA ARG A 36 -18.57 -6.29 13.90
C ARG A 36 -18.09 -7.00 15.16
N GLU A 37 -18.83 -8.03 15.61
CA GLU A 37 -18.47 -8.82 16.79
C GLU A 37 -17.16 -9.59 16.60
N GLU A 38 -16.93 -10.14 15.41
CA GLU A 38 -15.68 -10.80 15.06
C GLU A 38 -14.50 -9.81 15.03
N GLN A 39 -14.71 -8.62 14.44
CA GLN A 39 -13.70 -7.56 14.46
C GLN A 39 -13.36 -7.13 15.89
N ARG A 40 -14.36 -7.04 16.78
CA ARG A 40 -14.17 -6.71 18.20
C ARG A 40 -13.33 -7.78 18.90
N LYS A 41 -13.70 -9.06 18.78
CA LYS A 41 -12.94 -10.19 19.33
C LYS A 41 -11.49 -10.21 18.86
N LEU A 42 -11.26 -9.91 17.58
CA LEU A 42 -9.92 -9.84 17.02
C LEU A 42 -9.10 -8.71 17.66
N ARG A 43 -9.68 -7.53 17.80
CA ARG A 43 -9.04 -6.37 18.46
C ARG A 43 -8.76 -6.65 19.94
N GLU A 44 -9.72 -7.20 20.67
CA GLU A 44 -9.58 -7.60 22.08
C GLU A 44 -8.43 -8.60 22.26
N ARG A 45 -8.32 -9.60 21.37
CA ARG A 45 -7.21 -10.56 21.43
C ARG A 45 -5.85 -9.91 21.19
N ILE A 46 -5.76 -8.93 20.28
CA ILE A 46 -4.54 -8.16 20.07
C ILE A 46 -4.19 -7.40 21.35
N GLN A 47 -5.16 -6.70 21.94
CA GLN A 47 -4.96 -5.96 23.19
C GLN A 47 -4.49 -6.86 24.35
N GLN A 48 -5.02 -8.08 24.46
CA GLN A 48 -4.67 -9.01 25.54
C GLN A 48 -3.30 -9.68 25.36
N THR A 49 -2.83 -9.84 24.12
CA THR A 49 -1.68 -10.73 23.83
C THR A 49 -0.51 -10.05 23.15
N GLN A 50 -0.70 -8.83 22.65
CA GLN A 50 0.31 -8.09 21.92
C GLN A 50 0.66 -6.78 22.64
N PRO A 51 1.87 -6.26 22.41
CA PRO A 51 2.27 -4.95 22.92
C PRO A 51 1.33 -3.83 22.45
N ASP A 52 1.22 -2.78 23.26
CA ASP A 52 0.37 -1.61 22.97
C ASP A 52 0.64 -0.96 21.60
N TRP A 53 1.89 -0.98 21.15
CA TRP A 53 2.26 -0.43 19.84
C TRP A 53 1.68 -1.26 18.68
N VAL A 54 1.52 -2.58 18.85
CA VAL A 54 0.89 -3.45 17.86
C VAL A 54 -0.61 -3.18 17.80
N LEU A 55 -1.25 -2.95 18.96
CA LEU A 55 -2.64 -2.53 19.01
C LEU A 55 -2.84 -1.16 18.34
N LEU A 56 -1.94 -0.20 18.59
CA LEU A 56 -1.98 1.12 17.95
C LEU A 56 -1.84 1.00 16.43
N TRP A 57 -0.88 0.19 15.99
CA TRP A 57 -0.69 -0.13 14.58
C TRP A 57 -1.95 -0.73 13.96
N TRP A 58 -2.59 -1.69 14.65
CA TRP A 58 -3.81 -2.34 14.19
C TRP A 58 -4.96 -1.34 14.05
N ASP A 59 -5.19 -0.53 15.09
CA ASP A 59 -6.24 0.47 15.13
C ASP A 59 -6.08 1.48 13.97
N ILE A 60 -4.88 2.02 13.78
CA ILE A 60 -4.57 2.90 12.64
C ILE A 60 -4.86 2.18 11.32
N ALA A 61 -4.36 0.97 11.13
CA ALA A 61 -4.56 0.22 9.88
C ALA A 61 -6.03 -0.08 9.59
N THR A 62 -6.85 -0.34 10.61
CA THR A 62 -8.29 -0.61 10.44
C THR A 62 -9.13 0.65 10.23
N VAL A 63 -8.65 1.83 10.64
CA VAL A 63 -9.36 3.09 10.43
C VAL A 63 -8.96 3.75 9.11
N THR A 64 -7.66 3.79 8.81
CA THR A 64 -7.16 4.45 7.59
C THR A 64 -7.19 3.54 6.38
N GLY A 65 -7.21 2.21 6.60
CA GLY A 65 -6.99 1.18 5.61
C GLY A 65 -5.70 1.33 4.81
N TRP A 66 -4.70 2.05 5.31
CA TRP A 66 -3.38 2.11 4.70
C TRP A 66 -2.76 0.71 4.57
N ARG A 67 -1.85 0.53 3.61
CA ARG A 67 -1.17 -0.76 3.47
C ARG A 67 -0.28 -0.98 4.68
N THR A 68 0.03 -2.25 4.96
CA THR A 68 0.89 -2.60 6.09
C THR A 68 2.20 -1.81 6.09
N SER A 69 2.84 -1.66 4.93
CA SER A 69 4.07 -0.87 4.77
C SER A 69 3.88 0.61 5.06
N ASP A 70 2.74 1.18 4.66
CA ASP A 70 2.48 2.60 4.79
C ASP A 70 2.27 2.95 6.27
N VAL A 71 1.51 2.13 7.00
CA VAL A 71 1.35 2.26 8.46
C VAL A 71 2.68 2.06 9.18
N CYS A 72 3.51 1.09 8.77
CA CYS A 72 4.83 0.89 9.39
C CYS A 72 5.73 2.12 9.22
N ASN A 73 5.68 2.79 8.07
CA ASN A 73 6.47 4.00 7.79
C ASN A 73 5.76 5.30 8.21
N PHE A 74 4.71 5.21 9.02
CA PHE A 74 3.98 6.38 9.45
C PHE A 74 4.85 7.26 10.35
N ARG A 75 4.76 8.58 10.14
CA ARG A 75 5.60 9.58 10.79
C ARG A 75 4.78 10.55 11.62
N TYR A 76 5.38 11.10 12.68
CA TYR A 76 4.72 12.11 13.49
C TYR A 76 4.52 13.41 12.71
N SER A 77 5.48 13.77 11.85
CA SER A 77 5.39 14.91 10.92
C SER A 77 4.22 14.81 9.91
N CYS A 78 3.65 13.62 9.69
CA CYS A 78 2.47 13.45 8.84
C CYS A 78 1.16 13.87 9.51
N ILE A 79 1.17 14.19 10.80
CA ILE A 79 -0.03 14.46 11.60
C ILE A 79 -0.18 15.97 11.80
N ASN A 80 -1.33 16.50 11.39
CA ASN A 80 -1.80 17.76 11.92
C ASN A 80 -2.43 17.49 13.30
N TRP A 81 -1.71 17.90 14.35
CA TRP A 81 -2.05 17.61 15.74
C TRP A 81 -3.25 18.41 16.28
N GLU A 82 -3.64 19.48 15.59
CA GLU A 82 -4.79 20.31 15.94
C GLU A 82 -6.07 19.72 15.36
N THR A 83 -6.04 19.31 14.09
CA THR A 83 -7.21 18.79 13.38
C THR A 83 -7.35 17.26 13.49
N GLY A 84 -6.28 16.55 13.84
CA GLY A 84 -6.23 15.09 13.83
C GLY A 84 -6.19 14.48 12.42
N ILE A 85 -5.96 15.30 11.40
CA ILE A 85 -5.81 14.86 10.02
C ILE A 85 -4.38 14.36 9.80
N ALA A 86 -4.23 13.16 9.24
CA ALA A 86 -2.94 12.60 8.86
C ALA A 86 -2.83 12.44 7.34
N THR A 87 -1.72 12.88 6.78
CA THR A 87 -1.43 12.80 5.34
C THR A 87 -0.13 12.04 5.11
N ILE A 88 -0.20 10.94 4.36
CA ILE A 88 0.98 10.12 4.00
C ILE A 88 1.27 10.20 2.51
N ILE A 89 2.50 9.86 2.13
CA ILE A 89 2.86 9.52 0.76
C ILE A 89 2.56 8.02 0.53
N VAL A 90 1.73 7.71 -0.46
CA VAL A 90 1.34 6.33 -0.79
C VAL A 90 2.42 5.67 -1.65
N ALA A 91 3.33 4.96 -1.01
CA ALA A 91 4.51 4.34 -1.62
C ALA A 91 4.21 3.58 -2.93
N LYS A 92 3.18 2.72 -2.92
CA LYS A 92 2.83 1.88 -4.07
C LYS A 92 2.35 2.72 -5.26
N GLN A 93 1.54 3.74 -5.00
CA GLN A 93 0.93 4.54 -6.07
C GLN A 93 1.92 5.56 -6.64
N THR A 94 2.74 6.19 -5.80
CA THR A 94 3.85 7.05 -6.24
C THR A 94 4.82 6.27 -7.13
N LYS A 95 5.21 5.04 -6.75
CA LYS A 95 6.06 4.19 -7.59
C LYS A 95 5.44 3.82 -8.92
N ALA A 96 4.13 3.58 -8.94
CA ALA A 96 3.41 3.29 -10.17
C ALA A 96 3.38 4.52 -11.09
N ALA A 97 3.23 5.73 -10.53
CA ALA A 97 3.31 6.98 -11.29
C ALA A 97 4.71 7.17 -11.91
N GLU A 98 5.78 6.96 -11.13
CA GLU A 98 7.16 7.03 -11.60
C GLU A 98 7.46 5.98 -12.70
N ALA A 99 6.95 4.76 -12.55
CA ALA A 99 7.13 3.72 -13.56
C ALA A 99 6.41 4.06 -14.87
N ARG A 100 5.21 4.66 -14.79
CA ARG A 100 4.50 5.18 -15.97
C ARG A 100 5.24 6.35 -16.63
N ALA A 101 5.78 7.28 -15.83
CA ALA A 101 6.61 8.37 -16.33
C ALA A 101 7.88 7.85 -17.03
N THR A 102 8.54 6.82 -16.48
CA THR A 102 9.70 6.19 -17.13
C THR A 102 9.31 5.63 -18.50
N ARG A 103 8.21 4.86 -18.57
CA ARG A 103 7.72 4.29 -19.84
C ARG A 103 7.38 5.39 -20.85
N LYS A 104 6.74 6.48 -20.42
CA LYS A 104 6.45 7.62 -21.28
C LYS A 104 7.73 8.26 -21.85
N GLY A 105 8.77 8.41 -21.03
CA GLY A 105 10.06 8.92 -21.50
C GLY A 105 10.72 8.01 -22.53
N LEU A 106 10.67 6.70 -22.32
CA LEU A 106 11.15 5.72 -23.31
C LEU A 106 10.38 5.81 -24.63
N GLU A 107 9.05 5.97 -24.60
CA GLU A 107 8.26 6.15 -25.82
C GLU A 107 8.61 7.44 -26.56
N ILE A 108 8.93 8.53 -25.85
CA ILE A 108 9.40 9.78 -26.48
C ILE A 108 10.74 9.54 -27.19
N VAL A 109 11.68 8.86 -26.54
CA VAL A 109 12.99 8.54 -27.14
C VAL A 109 12.84 7.60 -28.33
N ARG A 110 11.97 6.58 -28.23
CA ARG A 110 11.61 5.69 -29.34
C ARG A 110 11.13 6.51 -30.53
N GLN A 111 10.19 7.43 -30.30
CA GLN A 111 9.62 8.27 -31.34
C GLN A 111 10.68 9.20 -31.96
N GLN A 112 11.55 9.81 -31.16
CA GLN A 112 12.65 10.65 -31.67
C GLN A 112 13.61 9.86 -32.59
N ARG A 113 13.99 8.64 -32.21
CA ARG A 113 14.85 7.78 -33.03
C ARG A 113 14.14 7.33 -34.32
N LYS A 114 12.85 7.01 -34.25
CA LYS A 114 12.01 6.72 -35.43
C LYS A 114 11.94 7.92 -36.38
N ASP A 115 11.73 9.11 -35.84
CA ASP A 115 11.65 10.34 -36.64
C ASP A 115 12.99 10.66 -37.30
N ALA A 116 14.11 10.49 -36.60
CA ALA A 116 15.45 10.63 -37.17
C ALA A 116 15.71 9.63 -38.31
N ALA A 117 15.38 8.35 -38.13
CA ALA A 117 15.50 7.34 -39.19
C ALA A 117 14.62 7.66 -40.40
N ARG A 118 13.38 8.11 -40.16
CA ARG A 118 12.47 8.55 -41.23
C ARG A 118 13.03 9.75 -42.01
N LEU A 119 13.57 10.75 -41.34
CA LEU A 119 14.18 11.93 -41.97
C LEU A 119 15.42 11.58 -42.79
N ALA A 120 16.18 10.56 -42.36
CA ALA A 120 17.33 10.04 -43.09
C ALA A 120 16.97 9.08 -44.24
N GLY A 121 15.69 8.75 -44.43
CA GLY A 121 15.25 7.73 -45.40
C GLY A 121 15.62 6.30 -45.02
N ASP A 122 16.00 6.05 -43.76
CA ASP A 122 16.37 4.73 -43.26
C ASP A 122 15.14 3.95 -42.77
N HIS A 123 14.54 3.21 -43.69
CA HIS A 123 13.37 2.37 -43.41
C HIS A 123 13.70 1.19 -42.49
N ILE A 124 14.92 0.65 -42.54
CA ILE A 124 15.34 -0.48 -41.70
C ILE A 124 15.49 0.00 -40.25
N GLY A 125 16.17 1.14 -40.04
CA GLY A 125 16.29 1.79 -38.73
C GLY A 125 14.93 2.15 -38.14
N TYR A 126 13.99 2.64 -38.94
CA TYR A 126 12.63 2.90 -38.47
C TYR A 126 11.95 1.65 -37.91
N MET A 127 11.97 0.53 -38.66
CA MET A 127 11.37 -0.73 -38.22
C MET A 127 12.06 -1.33 -36.99
N HIS A 128 13.38 -1.17 -36.90
CA HIS A 128 14.14 -1.58 -35.71
C HIS A 128 13.63 -0.84 -34.46
N TRP A 129 13.56 0.49 -34.50
CA TRP A 129 13.10 1.28 -33.35
C TRP A 129 11.61 1.08 -33.04
N ASP A 130 10.78 0.73 -34.02
CA ASP A 130 9.38 0.41 -33.77
C ASP A 130 9.22 -0.88 -32.95
N SER A 131 10.06 -1.88 -33.21
CA SER A 131 9.98 -3.22 -32.61
C SER A 131 10.83 -3.42 -31.35
N VAL A 132 11.82 -2.57 -31.08
CA VAL A 132 12.74 -2.72 -29.96
C VAL A 132 12.02 -2.77 -28.60
N SER A 133 12.52 -3.60 -27.69
CA SER A 133 11.99 -3.66 -26.33
C SER A 133 12.39 -2.43 -25.50
N CYS A 134 11.64 -2.16 -24.43
CA CYS A 134 12.00 -1.09 -23.49
C CYS A 134 13.36 -1.31 -22.82
N ASP A 135 13.77 -2.57 -22.61
CA ASP A 135 15.05 -2.89 -21.98
C ASP A 135 16.23 -2.63 -22.92
N GLU A 136 16.11 -3.04 -24.18
CA GLU A 136 17.11 -2.76 -25.23
C GLU A 136 17.20 -1.26 -25.52
N LEU A 137 16.05 -0.57 -25.60
CA LEU A 137 16.02 0.88 -25.78
C LEU A 137 16.72 1.58 -24.62
N ALA A 138 16.42 1.20 -23.37
CA ALA A 138 17.05 1.74 -22.18
C ALA A 138 18.57 1.48 -22.12
N ALA A 139 19.02 0.33 -22.62
CA ALA A 139 20.44 -0.03 -22.62
C ALA A 139 21.27 0.84 -23.56
N GLY A 140 20.69 1.28 -24.68
CA GLY A 140 21.36 2.10 -25.69
C GLY A 140 21.14 3.60 -25.56
N MET A 141 20.59 4.11 -24.46
CA MET A 141 20.28 5.54 -24.31
C MET A 141 21.51 6.41 -24.08
N THR A 142 21.58 7.56 -24.75
CA THR A 142 22.55 8.62 -24.44
C THR A 142 22.20 9.34 -23.14
N GLU A 143 23.08 10.22 -22.67
CA GLU A 143 22.82 11.00 -21.45
C GLU A 143 21.66 12.00 -21.63
N GLU A 144 21.55 12.59 -22.82
CA GLU A 144 20.47 13.52 -23.17
C GLU A 144 19.11 12.81 -23.19
N GLU A 145 19.06 11.61 -23.78
CA GLU A 145 17.84 10.80 -23.78
C GLU A 145 17.48 10.34 -22.35
N GLN A 146 18.47 10.00 -21.53
CA GLN A 146 18.24 9.70 -20.11
C GLN A 146 17.68 10.91 -19.35
N ALA A 147 18.13 12.11 -19.67
CA ALA A 147 17.65 13.35 -19.06
C ALA A 147 16.15 13.55 -19.29
N ILE A 148 15.62 13.24 -20.48
CA ILE A 148 14.18 13.26 -20.78
C ILE A 148 13.39 12.37 -19.81
N VAL A 149 13.88 11.14 -19.59
CA VAL A 149 13.25 10.19 -18.67
C VAL A 149 13.31 10.71 -17.23
N PHE A 150 14.45 11.24 -16.80
CA PHE A 150 14.64 11.74 -15.44
C PHE A 150 13.77 12.96 -15.16
N GLU A 151 13.64 13.88 -16.10
CA GLU A 151 12.76 15.04 -15.97
C GLU A 151 11.29 14.62 -15.80
N LEU A 152 10.82 13.65 -16.59
CA LEU A 152 9.46 13.13 -16.47
C LEU A 152 9.21 12.42 -15.14
N VAL A 153 10.19 11.66 -14.64
CA VAL A 153 10.09 11.00 -13.33
C VAL A 153 10.13 12.03 -12.20
N ALA A 154 10.93 13.09 -12.31
CA ALA A 154 10.96 14.18 -11.34
C ALA A 154 9.61 14.90 -11.25
N LYS A 155 8.94 15.13 -12.40
CA LYS A 155 7.60 15.72 -12.49
C LYS A 155 6.46 14.74 -12.19
N ALA A 156 6.73 13.44 -12.02
CA ALA A 156 5.70 12.45 -11.78
C ALA A 156 4.97 12.75 -10.45
N GLU A 157 3.64 12.73 -10.46
CA GLU A 157 2.84 13.09 -9.29
C GLU A 157 3.17 12.23 -8.05
N VAL A 158 3.45 12.87 -6.91
CA VAL A 158 3.52 12.21 -5.60
C VAL A 158 2.10 11.95 -5.15
N LYS A 159 1.76 10.69 -4.88
CA LYS A 159 0.41 10.33 -4.44
C LYS A 159 0.31 10.47 -2.94
N HIS A 160 -0.59 11.33 -2.49
CA HIS A 160 -0.91 11.53 -1.09
C HIS A 160 -2.23 10.84 -0.72
N ASP A 161 -2.33 10.38 0.52
CA ASP A 161 -3.59 9.93 1.09
C ASP A 161 -3.79 10.58 2.46
N THR A 162 -4.93 11.26 2.59
CA THR A 162 -5.31 12.05 3.75
C THR A 162 -6.47 11.38 4.47
N LYS A 163 -6.35 11.20 5.78
CA LYS A 163 -7.33 10.51 6.61
C LYS A 163 -7.51 11.21 7.95
N GLN A 164 -8.75 11.29 8.41
CA GLN A 164 -9.05 11.70 9.78
C GLN A 164 -8.71 10.56 10.75
N LEU A 165 -7.89 10.85 11.77
CA LEU A 165 -7.66 9.91 12.85
C LEU A 165 -8.65 10.15 14.01
N PRO A 166 -9.15 9.08 14.65
CA PRO A 166 -9.99 9.19 15.83
C PRO A 166 -9.25 9.87 17.00
N PRO A 167 -9.93 10.67 17.85
CA PRO A 167 -9.30 11.34 18.98
C PRO A 167 -8.52 10.40 19.91
N GLY A 168 -9.05 9.19 20.16
CA GLY A 168 -8.37 8.18 20.97
C GLY A 168 -7.05 7.66 20.36
N ILE A 169 -6.94 7.62 19.03
CA ILE A 169 -5.69 7.28 18.33
C ILE A 169 -4.71 8.45 18.43
N ILE A 170 -5.18 9.70 18.24
CA ILE A 170 -4.35 10.90 18.39
C ILE A 170 -3.75 10.99 19.79
N LYS A 171 -4.55 10.76 20.84
CA LYS A 171 -4.07 10.75 22.22
C LYS A 171 -2.93 9.73 22.42
N ARG A 172 -3.12 8.49 21.98
CA ARG A 172 -2.10 7.43 22.06
C ARG A 172 -0.85 7.74 21.23
N LEU A 173 -1.00 8.44 20.11
CA LEU A 173 0.13 8.90 19.30
C LEU A 173 0.93 9.99 20.03
N ARG A 174 0.27 10.95 20.70
CA ARG A 174 0.95 11.97 21.54
C ARG A 174 1.71 11.32 22.69
N GLU A 175 1.06 10.45 23.47
CA GLU A 175 1.70 9.72 24.58
C GLU A 175 2.87 8.86 24.12
N ARG A 176 2.84 8.35 22.89
CA ARG A 176 3.95 7.60 22.30
C ARG A 176 5.08 8.54 21.85
N MET A 177 4.75 9.69 21.27
CA MET A 177 5.72 10.71 20.84
C MET A 177 6.49 11.27 22.04
N GLU A 178 5.82 11.53 23.16
CA GLU A 178 6.46 12.02 24.39
C GLU A 178 7.46 11.01 24.97
N ARG A 179 7.18 9.71 24.81
CA ARG A 179 8.09 8.61 25.19
C ARG A 179 9.11 8.29 24.10
N ASN A 180 9.05 8.97 22.95
CA ASN A 180 9.94 8.70 21.83
C ASN A 180 11.30 9.36 22.07
N LEU A 181 12.27 8.56 22.52
CA LEU A 181 13.65 9.01 22.73
C LEU A 181 14.50 9.02 21.44
N ILE A 182 13.89 8.76 20.28
CA ILE A 182 14.57 8.58 19.00
C ILE A 182 14.10 9.66 18.03
N GLY A 183 15.03 10.47 17.54
CA GLY A 183 14.77 11.60 16.61
C GLY A 183 14.51 11.20 15.15
N ASP A 184 14.00 10.00 14.88
CA ASP A 184 13.81 9.48 13.50
C ASP A 184 12.44 9.80 12.88
N ASP A 185 11.58 10.49 13.65
CA ASP A 185 10.22 10.92 13.29
C ASP A 185 9.27 9.74 12.98
N LEU A 186 9.65 8.49 13.27
CA LEU A 186 8.82 7.31 13.01
C LEU A 186 7.91 6.99 14.19
N VAL A 187 6.61 6.79 13.91
CA VAL A 187 5.66 6.28 14.92
C VAL A 187 6.04 4.86 15.32
N PHE A 188 6.45 4.04 14.36
CA PHE A 188 6.81 2.63 14.57
C PHE A 188 8.28 2.38 14.22
N SER A 189 9.18 3.03 14.95
CA SER A 189 10.61 2.78 14.83
C SER A 189 11.01 1.39 15.34
N ARG A 190 12.00 0.77 14.69
CA ARG A 190 12.58 -0.50 15.12
C ARG A 190 13.34 -0.36 16.43
N SER A 191 13.96 0.79 16.69
CA SER A 191 14.72 1.03 17.92
C SER A 191 13.86 1.08 19.17
N GLN A 192 12.55 1.16 19.00
CA GLN A 192 11.57 1.32 20.08
C GLN A 192 10.68 0.11 20.33
N ILE A 193 11.03 -1.03 19.73
CA ILE A 193 10.39 -2.29 20.09
C ILE A 193 11.10 -2.88 21.31
N GLU A 194 10.34 -3.61 22.13
CA GLU A 194 10.65 -4.03 23.52
C GLU A 194 11.99 -4.74 23.77
N SER A 195 12.79 -5.05 22.74
CA SER A 195 14.07 -5.74 22.90
C SER A 195 15.23 -4.75 22.91
N ASN A 196 16.10 -4.83 23.93
CA ASN A 196 17.36 -4.08 23.99
C ASN A 196 18.25 -4.28 22.75
N ARG A 197 18.14 -5.45 22.09
CA ARG A 197 18.85 -5.75 20.83
C ARG A 197 18.42 -4.89 19.66
N CYS A 198 17.30 -4.19 19.80
CA CYS A 198 16.74 -3.36 18.74
C CYS A 198 17.15 -1.90 18.84
N GLN A 199 17.71 -1.44 19.97
CA GLN A 199 18.01 -0.01 20.21
C GLN A 199 18.90 0.64 19.12
N SER A 200 19.80 -0.13 18.50
CA SER A 200 20.66 0.35 17.40
C SER A 200 20.08 0.13 15.99
N LEU A 201 18.88 -0.43 15.88
CA LEU A 201 18.26 -0.72 14.59
C LEU A 201 17.55 0.53 14.06
N GLU A 202 18.02 0.98 12.90
CA GLU A 202 17.42 2.10 12.20
C GLU A 202 16.15 1.70 11.41
N GLY A 203 15.28 2.69 11.24
CA GLY A 203 14.13 2.64 10.34
C GLY A 203 12.88 2.02 10.95
N SER A 204 11.85 1.88 10.11
CA SER A 204 10.53 1.42 10.52
C SER A 204 10.45 -0.09 10.76
N VAL A 205 9.54 -0.50 11.64
CA VAL A 205 9.19 -1.92 11.80
C VAL A 205 8.82 -2.54 10.46
N SER A 206 9.27 -3.77 10.23
CA SER A 206 9.00 -4.43 8.94
C SER A 206 7.60 -5.04 8.90
N ARG A 207 7.06 -5.24 7.69
CA ARG A 207 5.84 -6.07 7.49
C ARG A 207 5.96 -7.45 8.12
N GLN A 208 7.17 -8.03 8.11
CA GLN A 208 7.43 -9.34 8.71
C GLN A 208 7.35 -9.28 10.23
N THR A 209 7.76 -8.18 10.84
CA THR A 209 7.61 -7.94 12.29
C THR A 209 6.13 -7.92 12.66
N ILE A 210 5.31 -7.17 11.91
CA ILE A 210 3.85 -7.14 12.10
C ILE A 210 3.24 -8.52 11.93
N TRP A 211 3.62 -9.25 10.87
CA TRP A 211 3.15 -10.61 10.64
C TRP A 211 3.48 -11.52 11.82
N LYS A 212 4.73 -11.51 12.30
CA LYS A 212 5.15 -12.34 13.44
C LYS A 212 4.33 -12.05 14.70
N LYS A 213 4.10 -10.77 15.03
CA LYS A 213 3.30 -10.37 16.19
C LYS A 213 1.83 -10.79 16.04
N LEU A 214 1.23 -10.59 14.86
CA LEU A 214 -0.17 -10.92 14.63
C LEU A 214 -0.44 -12.40 14.32
N HIS A 215 0.58 -13.19 13.96
CA HIS A 215 0.39 -14.55 13.45
C HIS A 215 -0.42 -15.43 14.40
N ASN A 216 -0.03 -15.48 15.68
CA ASN A 216 -0.69 -16.31 16.67
C ASN A 216 -2.14 -15.85 16.95
N VAL A 217 -2.39 -14.53 16.88
CA VAL A 217 -3.75 -13.98 16.96
C VAL A 217 -4.59 -14.46 15.78
N MET A 218 -4.04 -14.40 14.56
CA MET A 218 -4.74 -14.85 13.37
C MET A 218 -5.00 -16.36 13.39
N VAL A 219 -4.03 -17.17 13.83
CA VAL A 219 -4.21 -18.63 13.99
C VAL A 219 -5.32 -18.92 14.98
N TRP A 220 -5.30 -18.28 16.15
CA TRP A 220 -6.36 -18.40 17.15
C TRP A 220 -7.72 -18.05 16.56
N PHE A 221 -7.83 -16.93 15.86
CA PHE A 221 -9.08 -16.48 15.27
C PHE A 221 -9.64 -17.51 14.28
N THR A 222 -8.78 -18.05 13.41
CA THR A 222 -9.16 -19.09 12.42
C THR A 222 -9.43 -20.47 13.02
N ARG A 223 -9.19 -20.67 14.31
CA ARG A 223 -9.50 -21.94 15.00
C ARG A 223 -10.71 -21.82 15.91
N VAL A 224 -10.87 -20.67 16.55
CA VAL A 224 -11.82 -20.48 17.67
C VAL A 224 -13.00 -19.61 17.26
N VAL A 225 -12.79 -18.62 16.39
CA VAL A 225 -13.83 -17.63 16.05
C VAL A 225 -14.48 -17.96 14.71
N ASN A 226 -13.67 -18.05 13.65
CA ASN A 226 -14.20 -18.33 12.32
C ASN A 226 -13.21 -19.14 11.48
N THR A 227 -13.49 -20.43 11.36
CA THR A 227 -12.64 -21.43 10.68
C THR A 227 -12.61 -21.29 9.16
N ARG A 228 -13.52 -20.51 8.59
CA ARG A 228 -13.63 -20.31 7.13
C ARG A 228 -12.76 -19.15 6.64
N LEU A 229 -12.31 -18.26 7.54
CA LEU A 229 -11.54 -17.09 7.15
C LEU A 229 -10.04 -17.39 7.09
N ARG A 230 -9.37 -16.69 6.19
CA ARG A 230 -7.90 -16.65 6.14
C ARG A 230 -7.41 -15.25 6.39
N LEU A 231 -6.66 -15.07 7.47
CA LEU A 231 -6.26 -13.74 7.92
C LEU A 231 -4.76 -13.46 7.81
N SER A 232 -4.44 -12.18 7.68
CA SER A 232 -3.09 -11.64 7.84
C SER A 232 -3.16 -10.19 8.28
N ALA A 233 -2.00 -9.55 8.45
CA ALA A 233 -1.92 -8.10 8.63
C ALA A 233 -2.59 -7.31 7.48
N TYR A 234 -2.77 -7.93 6.30
CA TYR A 234 -3.48 -7.31 5.18
C TYR A 234 -5.01 -7.29 5.37
N SER A 235 -5.54 -8.13 6.26
CA SER A 235 -6.97 -8.15 6.58
C SER A 235 -7.44 -6.87 7.25
N SER A 236 -6.58 -6.11 7.95
CA SER A 236 -6.96 -4.81 8.54
C SER A 236 -7.41 -3.81 7.48
N ARG A 237 -6.74 -3.76 6.32
CA ARG A 237 -7.15 -2.94 5.17
C ARG A 237 -8.48 -3.39 4.57
N LYS A 238 -8.77 -4.70 4.57
CA LYS A 238 -10.07 -5.21 4.11
C LYS A 238 -11.19 -4.87 5.08
N ILE A 239 -10.91 -4.94 6.38
CA ILE A 239 -11.83 -4.50 7.44
C ILE A 239 -12.16 -3.02 7.27
N ALA A 240 -11.14 -2.17 7.12
CA ALA A 240 -11.33 -0.73 6.92
C ALA A 240 -12.26 -0.43 5.73
N ALA A 241 -11.96 -1.01 4.57
CA ALA A 241 -12.76 -0.81 3.36
C ALA A 241 -14.18 -1.37 3.48
N PHE A 242 -14.36 -2.52 4.12
CA PHE A 242 -15.70 -3.07 4.35
C PHE A 242 -16.51 -2.21 5.32
N ASN A 243 -15.89 -1.70 6.38
CA ASN A 243 -16.55 -0.82 7.35
C ASN A 243 -16.96 0.49 6.69
N LEU A 244 -16.09 1.08 5.86
CA LEU A 244 -16.40 2.29 5.11
C LEU A 244 -17.50 2.05 4.08
N MET A 245 -17.45 0.92 3.36
CA MET A 245 -18.50 0.52 2.43
C MET A 245 -19.84 0.38 3.14
N SER A 246 -19.86 -0.30 4.28
CA SER A 246 -21.09 -0.52 5.04
C SER A 246 -21.66 0.80 5.59
N ALA A 247 -20.80 1.73 6.00
CA ALA A 247 -21.21 3.04 6.50
C ALA A 247 -21.68 4.00 5.39
N GLY A 248 -21.16 3.85 4.17
CA GLY A 248 -21.49 4.72 3.04
C GLY A 248 -22.80 4.41 2.32
N GLY A 249 -23.57 3.42 2.78
CA GLY A 249 -24.87 3.07 2.19
C GLY A 249 -24.78 2.73 0.71
N GLU A 250 -25.67 3.32 -0.10
CA GLU A 250 -25.76 3.08 -1.55
C GLU A 250 -24.47 3.41 -2.30
N GLN A 251 -23.74 4.44 -1.87
CA GLN A 251 -22.46 4.84 -2.48
C GLN A 251 -21.26 4.16 -1.81
N GLY A 252 -21.48 3.30 -0.82
CA GLY A 252 -20.44 2.72 0.00
C GLY A 252 -19.33 2.01 -0.79
N LEU A 253 -19.70 1.28 -1.85
CA LEU A 253 -18.71 0.57 -2.67
C LEU A 253 -17.81 1.53 -3.46
N LEU A 254 -18.36 2.64 -3.94
CA LEU A 254 -17.61 3.71 -4.60
C LEU A 254 -16.65 4.37 -3.62
N VAL A 255 -17.16 4.79 -2.46
CA VAL A 255 -16.36 5.43 -1.40
C VAL A 255 -15.22 4.52 -0.92
N ALA A 256 -15.49 3.23 -0.72
CA ALA A 256 -14.44 2.26 -0.37
C ALA A 256 -13.42 2.07 -1.50
N SER A 257 -13.84 2.16 -2.75
CA SER A 257 -12.95 2.07 -3.91
C SER A 257 -11.97 3.25 -3.98
N GLU A 258 -12.49 4.46 -3.78
CA GLU A 258 -11.69 5.69 -3.74
C GLU A 258 -10.70 5.67 -2.58
N MET A 259 -11.17 5.28 -1.40
CA MET A 259 -10.33 5.15 -0.21
C MET A 259 -9.20 4.12 -0.38
N LEU A 260 -9.45 3.03 -1.12
CA LEU A 260 -8.41 2.06 -1.45
C LEU A 260 -7.52 2.51 -2.63
N GLY A 261 -7.92 3.54 -3.36
CA GLY A 261 -7.31 3.96 -4.61
C GLY A 261 -7.30 2.85 -5.66
N HIS A 262 -8.42 2.12 -5.76
CA HIS A 262 -8.70 1.19 -6.84
C HIS A 262 -9.27 1.95 -8.04
N SER A 263 -8.89 1.54 -9.26
CA SER A 263 -9.29 2.25 -10.49
C SER A 263 -10.78 2.13 -10.82
N ASN A 264 -11.49 1.15 -10.25
CA ASN A 264 -12.95 1.03 -10.35
C ASN A 264 -13.54 0.21 -9.19
N PRO A 265 -14.86 0.35 -8.91
CA PRO A 265 -15.55 -0.39 -7.85
C PRO A 265 -15.58 -1.91 -8.04
N ALA A 266 -15.48 -2.43 -9.27
CA ALA A 266 -15.48 -3.88 -9.53
C ALA A 266 -14.24 -4.57 -8.95
N ILE A 267 -13.09 -3.90 -8.98
CA ILE A 267 -11.88 -4.36 -8.27
C ILE A 267 -12.15 -4.44 -6.78
N THR A 268 -12.81 -3.43 -6.20
CA THR A 268 -13.17 -3.40 -4.77
C THR A 268 -14.17 -4.50 -4.41
N ARG A 269 -15.15 -4.79 -5.26
CA ARG A 269 -16.10 -5.90 -5.09
C ARG A 269 -15.39 -7.24 -5.02
N THR A 270 -14.44 -7.48 -5.92
CA THR A 270 -13.60 -8.69 -5.94
C THR A 270 -12.67 -8.74 -4.73
N TYR A 271 -12.05 -7.61 -4.42
CA TYR A 271 -11.15 -7.44 -3.29
C TYR A 271 -11.81 -7.76 -1.95
N LEU A 272 -13.04 -7.29 -1.76
CA LEU A 272 -13.88 -7.56 -0.60
C LEU A 272 -14.67 -8.87 -0.72
N GLN A 273 -14.44 -9.69 -1.76
CA GLN A 273 -15.10 -10.97 -1.97
C GLN A 273 -16.63 -10.92 -1.83
N LEU A 274 -17.26 -9.85 -2.31
CA LEU A 274 -18.71 -9.65 -2.12
C LEU A 274 -19.55 -10.66 -2.93
N GLY A 275 -18.99 -11.28 -3.97
CA GLY A 275 -19.65 -12.34 -4.73
C GLY A 275 -19.90 -13.61 -3.92
N SER A 276 -18.92 -14.05 -3.11
CA SER A 276 -19.11 -15.19 -2.22
C SER A 276 -20.08 -14.87 -1.08
N LYS A 277 -20.05 -13.62 -0.57
CA LYS A 277 -21.02 -13.15 0.42
C LYS A 277 -22.44 -13.13 -0.13
N ALA A 278 -22.64 -12.64 -1.36
CA ALA A 278 -23.94 -12.66 -2.02
C ALA A 278 -24.47 -14.10 -2.22
N SER A 279 -23.60 -15.02 -2.64
CA SER A 279 -23.96 -16.44 -2.81
C SER A 279 -24.38 -17.08 -1.49
N ALA A 280 -23.66 -16.78 -0.39
CA ALA A 280 -24.02 -17.27 0.95
C ALA A 280 -25.35 -16.68 1.46
N ILE A 281 -25.61 -15.40 1.21
CA ILE A 281 -26.89 -14.76 1.55
C ILE A 281 -28.03 -15.39 0.76
N GLN A 282 -27.86 -15.55 -0.55
CA GLN A 282 -28.88 -16.16 -1.42
C GLN A 282 -29.15 -17.62 -1.01
N SER A 283 -28.12 -18.38 -0.67
CA SER A 283 -28.27 -19.75 -0.13
C SER A 283 -29.06 -19.77 1.17
N ARG A 284 -28.77 -18.85 2.11
CA ARG A 284 -29.53 -18.74 3.37
C ARG A 284 -31.00 -18.40 3.11
N LEU A 285 -31.26 -17.37 2.29
CA LEU A 285 -32.62 -16.95 1.94
C LEU A 285 -33.41 -18.09 1.26
N ALA A 286 -32.78 -18.86 0.38
CA ALA A 286 -33.44 -20.00 -0.26
C ALA A 286 -33.88 -21.07 0.75
N MET A 287 -33.10 -21.29 1.81
CA MET A 287 -33.44 -22.25 2.87
C MET A 287 -34.53 -21.69 3.81
N GLU A 288 -34.66 -20.37 3.96
CA GLU A 288 -35.70 -19.72 4.76
C GLU A 288 -37.08 -19.77 4.10
N VAL A 289 -37.15 -19.81 2.77
CA VAL A 289 -38.41 -19.96 2.00
C VAL A 289 -38.94 -21.40 2.02
N SER A 290 -38.12 -22.36 2.47
CA SER A 290 -38.46 -23.79 2.49
C SER A 290 -39.08 -24.27 3.83
N VAL A 291 -39.53 -23.33 4.68
CA VAL A 291 -40.21 -23.57 5.96
C VAL A 291 -41.62 -22.99 5.91
#